data_AF-A0A1V8M3R4-F1
#
_entry.id   AF-A0A1V8M3R4-F1
#
_cell.length_a   1.000
_cell.length_b   1.000
_cell.length_c   1.000
_cell.angle_alpha   90.00
_cell.angle_beta   90.00
_cell.angle_gamma   90.00
#
_symmetry.space_group_name_H-M   'P 1'
#
loop_
_entity.id
_entity.type
_entity.pdbx_description
1 polymer ?
#
loop_
_entity_poly.entity_id
_entity_poly.type
_entity_poly.pdbx_seq_one_letter_code
_entity_poly.pdbx_strand_id
1 'polypeptide(L)'
;MKELNLIEGRGTGLPKIRRFMANNGSPKPVFETDSHNVYFLTTLPIHQQFEHKKTIEKTSQLESQLESQLESNLAAKVIVFLLDNELSKSELSQKLDQKVVSGELNKQIKKLLEKGLIERTIPDKPSSRLQKYRLTALATELGKTI
;
A
#
# COMPACT_ATOMS: atom_id res chain seq x y z
N MET A 1 -13.87 26.49 -31.92
CA MET A 1 -12.99 25.90 -30.86
C MET A 1 -13.18 26.54 -29.50
N LYS A 2 -13.15 27.88 -29.34
CA LYS A 2 -13.50 28.55 -28.06
C LYS A 2 -14.96 28.29 -27.65
N GLU A 3 -15.87 28.24 -28.62
CA GLU A 3 -17.29 27.88 -28.44
C GLU A 3 -17.52 26.40 -28.07
N LEU A 4 -16.49 25.55 -28.25
CA LEU A 4 -16.53 24.14 -27.85
C LEU A 4 -15.95 23.93 -26.44
N ASN A 5 -15.57 25.00 -25.72
CA ASN A 5 -14.89 24.96 -24.42
C ASN A 5 -13.59 24.12 -24.40
N LEU A 6 -13.00 23.86 -25.56
CA LEU A 6 -11.77 23.06 -25.70
C LEU A 6 -10.49 23.88 -25.48
N ILE A 7 -10.59 25.20 -25.61
CA ILE A 7 -9.47 26.13 -25.46
C ILE A 7 -9.87 27.36 -24.68
N GLU A 8 -8.92 27.92 -23.96
CA GLU A 8 -9.08 29.10 -23.13
C GLU A 8 -8.59 30.39 -23.82
N GLY A 9 -8.78 31.53 -23.14
CA GLY A 9 -8.23 32.80 -23.60
C GLY A 9 -6.70 32.77 -23.65
N ARG A 10 -6.10 33.45 -24.63
CA ARG A 10 -4.64 33.55 -24.78
C ARG A 10 -3.98 34.01 -23.48
N GLY A 11 -2.88 33.35 -23.10
CA GLY A 11 -2.10 33.69 -21.89
C GLY A 11 -2.70 33.22 -20.55
N THR A 12 -3.87 32.57 -20.54
CA THR A 12 -4.52 32.15 -19.28
C THR A 12 -4.17 30.75 -18.79
N GLY A 13 -3.55 29.91 -19.63
CA GLY A 13 -3.32 28.49 -19.31
C GLY A 13 -2.31 28.21 -18.21
N LEU A 14 -1.09 28.76 -18.29
CA LEU A 14 -0.08 28.54 -17.25
C LEU A 14 -0.54 29.03 -15.86
N PRO A 15 -1.18 30.21 -15.72
CA PRO A 15 -1.80 30.61 -14.46
C PRO A 15 -2.87 29.62 -13.97
N LYS A 16 -3.73 29.10 -14.86
CA LYS A 16 -4.75 28.12 -14.47
C LYS A 16 -4.15 26.79 -14.02
N ILE A 17 -3.15 26.26 -14.72
CA ILE A 17 -2.45 25.02 -14.32
C ILE A 17 -1.92 25.19 -12.90
N ARG A 18 -1.18 26.28 -12.64
CA ARG A 18 -0.68 26.58 -11.28
C ARG A 18 -1.80 26.68 -10.25
N ARG A 19 -2.90 27.35 -10.58
CA ARG A 19 -4.06 27.49 -9.69
C ARG A 19 -4.71 26.15 -9.36
N PHE A 20 -4.98 25.32 -10.36
CA PHE A 20 -5.65 24.03 -10.14
C PHE A 20 -4.76 23.02 -9.41
N MET A 21 -3.45 23.01 -9.69
CA MET A 21 -2.49 22.19 -8.93
C MET A 21 -2.38 22.65 -7.47
N ALA A 22 -2.39 23.95 -7.20
CA ALA A 22 -2.42 24.43 -5.82
C ALA A 22 -3.74 24.05 -5.12
N ASN A 23 -4.87 24.23 -5.79
CA ASN A 23 -6.20 23.93 -5.23
C ASN A 23 -6.40 22.45 -4.91
N ASN A 24 -5.80 21.54 -5.69
CA ASN A 24 -5.88 20.11 -5.45
C ASN A 24 -4.73 19.56 -4.58
N GLY A 25 -3.86 20.44 -4.05
CA GLY A 25 -2.74 20.07 -3.16
C GLY A 25 -1.51 19.47 -3.87
N SER A 26 -1.47 19.46 -5.20
CA SER A 26 -0.35 18.87 -5.94
C SER A 26 0.88 19.78 -5.92
N PRO A 27 2.10 19.22 -6.03
CA PRO A 27 3.30 20.03 -6.15
C PRO A 27 3.26 20.94 -7.38
N LYS A 28 4.01 22.05 -7.34
CA LYS A 28 3.99 23.04 -8.42
C LYS A 28 4.45 22.43 -9.76
N PRO A 29 3.83 22.80 -10.89
CA PRO A 29 4.29 22.39 -12.21
C PRO A 29 5.65 23.01 -12.52
N VAL A 30 6.49 22.26 -13.25
CA VAL A 30 7.77 22.73 -13.77
C VAL A 30 7.62 22.98 -15.26
N PHE A 31 8.03 24.17 -15.70
CA PHE A 31 7.98 24.58 -17.10
C PHE A 31 9.40 24.86 -17.57
N GLU A 32 9.84 24.14 -18.60
CA GLU A 32 11.19 24.22 -19.13
C GLU A 32 11.14 24.51 -20.63
N THR A 33 12.01 25.41 -21.08
CA THR A 33 12.19 25.75 -22.49
C THR A 33 13.66 26.07 -22.71
N ASP A 34 14.16 25.86 -23.92
CA ASP A 34 15.51 26.25 -24.29
C ASP A 34 15.59 27.74 -24.68
N SER A 35 16.82 28.26 -24.75
CA SER A 35 17.08 29.65 -25.14
C SER A 35 16.60 30.01 -26.54
N HIS A 36 16.43 29.02 -27.42
CA HIS A 36 15.96 29.21 -28.80
C HIS A 36 14.45 28.97 -28.95
N ASN A 37 13.72 28.66 -27.85
CA ASN A 37 12.29 28.33 -27.84
C ASN A 37 11.88 27.21 -28.82
N VAL A 38 12.77 26.22 -29.01
CA VAL A 38 12.55 25.06 -29.86
C VAL A 38 11.62 24.05 -29.19
N TYR A 39 11.63 23.96 -27.86
CA TYR A 39 10.71 23.11 -27.11
C TYR A 39 10.12 23.80 -25.89
N PHE A 40 8.98 23.28 -25.44
CA PHE A 40 8.37 23.64 -24.17
C PHE A 40 7.91 22.36 -23.47
N LEU A 41 8.58 22.02 -22.36
CA LEU A 41 8.26 20.86 -21.54
C LEU A 41 7.48 21.30 -20.31
N THR A 42 6.40 20.58 -20.03
CA THR A 42 5.59 20.77 -18.82
C THR A 42 5.58 19.48 -18.01
N THR A 43 6.13 19.54 -16.81
CA THR A 43 6.10 18.44 -15.84
C THR A 43 5.06 18.75 -14.79
N LEU A 44 4.07 17.88 -14.63
CA LEU A 44 3.02 17.97 -13.62
C LEU A 44 3.25 16.88 -12.56
N PRO A 45 3.83 17.21 -11.39
CA PRO A 45 4.04 16.21 -10.34
C PRO A 45 2.72 15.66 -9.83
N ILE A 46 2.69 14.35 -9.57
CA ILE A 46 1.51 13.68 -9.02
C ILE A 46 1.30 14.06 -7.56
N HIS A 47 0.03 14.09 -7.14
CA HIS A 47 -0.33 14.32 -5.75
C HIS A 47 0.14 13.16 -4.86
N GLN A 48 0.76 13.45 -3.71
CA GLN A 48 1.32 12.42 -2.81
C GLN A 48 0.27 11.41 -2.31
N GLN A 49 -0.98 11.84 -2.08
CA GLN A 49 -2.07 10.93 -1.71
C GLN A 49 -2.40 9.87 -2.78
N PHE A 50 -1.98 10.06 -4.03
CA PHE A 50 -2.16 9.04 -5.07
C PHE A 50 -1.32 7.79 -4.79
N GLU A 51 -0.09 7.94 -4.27
CA GLU A 51 0.75 6.82 -3.88
C GLU A 51 0.10 6.01 -2.74
N HIS A 52 -0.49 6.71 -1.75
CA HIS A 52 -1.22 6.04 -0.67
C HIS A 52 -2.43 5.25 -1.18
N LYS A 53 -3.21 5.82 -2.11
CA LYS A 53 -4.35 5.11 -2.72
C LYS A 53 -3.90 3.86 -3.48
N LYS A 54 -2.85 3.96 -4.28
CA LYS A 54 -2.29 2.84 -5.04
C LYS A 54 -1.84 1.70 -4.13
N THR A 55 -1.22 2.02 -2.99
CA THR A 55 -0.84 1.02 -1.99
C THR A 55 -2.06 0.37 -1.34
N ILE A 56 -3.06 1.16 -0.95
CA ILE A 56 -4.30 0.65 -0.33
C ILE A 56 -5.07 -0.27 -1.29
N GLU A 57 -5.20 0.13 -2.56
CA GLU A 57 -5.87 -0.67 -3.60
C GLU A 57 -5.12 -1.99 -3.88
N LYS A 58 -3.78 -1.96 -3.92
CA LYS A 58 -2.99 -3.18 -4.04
C LYS A 58 -3.17 -4.10 -2.83
N THR A 59 -3.16 -3.56 -1.61
CA THR A 59 -3.36 -4.37 -0.40
C THR A 59 -4.74 -5.00 -0.36
N SER A 60 -5.81 -4.28 -0.73
CA SER A 60 -7.16 -4.84 -0.72
C SER A 60 -7.39 -5.92 -1.78
N GLN A 61 -6.74 -5.78 -2.94
CA GLN A 61 -6.71 -6.82 -3.97
C GLN A 61 -5.99 -8.09 -3.48
N LEU A 62 -4.83 -7.94 -2.84
CA LEU A 62 -4.08 -9.05 -2.27
C LEU A 62 -4.87 -9.74 -1.14
N GLU A 63 -5.51 -8.99 -0.26
CA GLU A 63 -6.38 -9.53 0.80
C GLU A 63 -7.50 -10.40 0.21
N SER A 64 -8.22 -9.88 -0.79
CA SER A 64 -9.33 -10.58 -1.44
C SER A 64 -8.91 -11.90 -2.10
N GLN A 65 -7.71 -11.93 -2.68
CA GLN A 65 -7.17 -13.15 -3.31
C GLN A 65 -6.74 -14.17 -2.25
N LEU A 66 -6.01 -13.74 -1.23
CA LEU A 66 -5.58 -14.61 -0.13
C LEU A 66 -6.77 -15.16 0.67
N GLU A 67 -7.85 -14.39 0.78
CA GLU A 67 -9.11 -14.82 1.38
C GLU A 67 -9.68 -16.07 0.71
N SER A 68 -9.66 -16.11 -0.63
CA SER A 68 -10.13 -17.26 -1.38
C SER A 68 -9.26 -18.51 -1.16
N GLN A 69 -7.95 -18.34 -1.01
CA GLN A 69 -7.00 -19.45 -0.87
C GLN A 69 -6.92 -19.97 0.58
N LEU A 70 -7.07 -19.09 1.56
CA LEU A 70 -6.96 -19.41 2.99
C LEU A 70 -8.31 -19.69 3.63
N GLU A 71 -9.41 -19.43 2.92
CA GLU A 71 -10.79 -19.50 3.40
C GLU A 71 -11.03 -18.65 4.66
N SER A 72 -10.23 -17.58 4.83
CA SER A 72 -10.27 -16.73 6.02
C SER A 72 -9.72 -15.33 5.76
N ASN A 73 -10.58 -14.33 5.94
CA ASN A 73 -10.24 -12.90 5.92
C ASN A 73 -9.18 -12.53 6.97
N LEU A 74 -9.28 -13.11 8.17
CA LEU A 74 -8.32 -12.83 9.22
C LEU A 74 -6.93 -13.37 8.89
N ALA A 75 -6.84 -14.56 8.29
CA ALA A 75 -5.56 -15.14 7.89
C ALA A 75 -4.90 -14.34 6.75
N ALA A 76 -5.68 -13.90 5.77
CA ALA A 76 -5.20 -13.06 4.66
C ALA A 76 -4.58 -11.75 5.18
N LYS A 77 -5.29 -11.03 6.05
CA LYS A 77 -4.79 -9.79 6.66
C LYS A 77 -3.50 -9.98 7.45
N VAL A 78 -3.39 -11.09 8.19
CA VAL A 78 -2.15 -11.41 8.92
C VAL A 78 -0.97 -11.56 7.96
N ILE A 79 -1.14 -12.25 6.83
CA ILE A 79 -0.07 -12.39 5.82
C ILE A 79 0.30 -11.03 5.25
N VAL A 80 -0.69 -10.21 4.87
CA VAL A 80 -0.46 -8.88 4.29
C VAL A 80 0.32 -7.98 5.26
N PHE A 81 0.00 -8.00 6.56
CA PHE A 81 0.74 -7.22 7.55
C PHE A 81 2.17 -7.69 7.80
N LEU A 82 2.46 -8.98 7.53
CA LEU A 82 3.78 -9.59 7.70
C LEU A 82 4.67 -9.48 6.46
N LEU A 83 4.18 -8.96 5.32
CA LEU A 83 4.97 -8.77 4.09
C LEU A 83 6.21 -7.90 4.33
N ASP A 84 6.03 -6.78 5.02
CA ASP A 84 7.10 -5.79 5.25
C ASP A 84 7.55 -5.69 6.72
N ASN A 85 6.99 -6.51 7.62
CA ASN A 85 7.22 -6.36 9.05
C ASN A 85 7.26 -7.70 9.80
N GLU A 86 8.08 -7.75 10.85
CA GLU A 86 8.01 -8.79 11.87
C GLU A 86 7.14 -8.32 13.03
N LEU A 87 6.02 -9.00 13.26
CA LEU A 87 5.00 -8.59 14.23
C LEU A 87 4.75 -9.68 15.28
N SER A 88 4.54 -9.25 16.51
CA SER A 88 4.02 -10.05 17.62
C SER A 88 2.49 -10.18 17.52
N LYS A 89 1.92 -11.08 18.33
CA LYS A 89 0.45 -11.26 18.40
C LYS A 89 -0.28 -9.98 18.82
N SER A 90 0.29 -9.22 19.75
CA SER A 90 -0.28 -7.96 20.21
C SER A 90 -0.22 -6.89 19.12
N GLU A 91 0.88 -6.79 18.38
CA GLU A 91 1.01 -5.84 17.27
C GLU A 91 0.05 -6.20 16.12
N LEU A 92 -0.10 -7.48 15.80
CA LEU A 92 -1.09 -7.96 14.82
C LEU A 92 -2.53 -7.63 15.26
N SER A 93 -2.86 -7.85 16.53
CA SER A 93 -4.16 -7.49 17.10
C SER A 93 -4.43 -5.99 16.96
N GLN A 94 -3.45 -5.15 17.27
CA GLN A 94 -3.58 -3.69 17.15
C GLN A 94 -3.77 -3.25 15.70
N LYS A 95 -3.02 -3.82 14.75
CA LYS A 95 -3.20 -3.53 13.31
C LYS A 95 -4.55 -4.00 12.75
N LEU A 96 -5.16 -4.99 13.40
CA LEU A 96 -6.51 -5.49 13.09
C LEU A 96 -7.62 -4.72 13.82
N ASP A 97 -7.30 -3.59 14.46
CA ASP A 97 -8.22 -2.79 15.30
C ASP A 97 -8.85 -3.58 16.47
N GLN A 98 -8.19 -4.65 16.92
CA GLN A 98 -8.62 -5.47 18.05
C GLN A 98 -7.96 -4.99 19.34
N LYS A 99 -8.78 -4.65 20.35
CA LYS A 99 -8.31 -4.23 21.68
C LYS A 99 -7.46 -5.29 22.39
N VAL A 100 -7.70 -6.57 22.12
CA VAL A 100 -7.03 -7.71 22.74
C VAL A 100 -6.84 -8.80 21.70
N VAL A 101 -5.74 -9.57 21.83
CA VAL A 101 -5.47 -10.75 20.99
C VAL A 101 -6.64 -11.71 21.08
N SER A 102 -7.41 -11.81 20.00
CA SER A 102 -8.59 -12.67 19.96
C SER A 102 -8.24 -14.16 19.93
N GLY A 103 -9.16 -14.99 20.44
CA GLY A 103 -9.05 -16.45 20.32
C GLY A 103 -8.99 -16.90 18.86
N GLU A 104 -9.70 -16.20 17.97
CA GLU A 104 -9.68 -16.47 16.54
C GLU A 104 -8.33 -16.16 15.91
N LEU A 105 -7.71 -15.01 16.24
CA LEU A 105 -6.36 -14.68 15.79
C LEU A 105 -5.34 -15.74 16.21
N ASN A 106 -5.45 -16.25 17.44
CA ASN A 106 -4.58 -17.35 17.90
C ASN A 106 -4.76 -18.63 17.08
N LYS A 107 -6.01 -18.99 16.73
CA LYS A 107 -6.30 -20.15 15.89
C LYS A 107 -5.70 -19.97 14.49
N GLN A 108 -5.86 -18.79 13.89
CA GLN A 108 -5.35 -18.51 12.55
C GLN A 108 -3.82 -18.51 12.51
N ILE A 109 -3.15 -17.90 13.50
CA ILE A 109 -1.68 -17.95 13.61
C ILE A 109 -1.19 -19.40 13.73
N LYS A 110 -1.89 -20.24 14.51
CA LYS A 110 -1.54 -21.67 14.63
C LYS A 110 -1.66 -22.39 13.28
N LYS A 111 -2.77 -22.19 12.57
CA LYS A 111 -2.97 -22.76 11.22
C LYS A 111 -1.91 -22.30 10.22
N LEU A 112 -1.53 -21.02 10.25
CA LEU A 112 -0.51 -20.46 9.35
C LEU A 112 0.89 -21.02 9.65
N LEU A 113 1.21 -21.27 10.92
CA LEU A 113 2.45 -21.96 11.33
C LEU A 113 2.44 -23.42 10.86
N GLU A 114 1.32 -24.13 11.03
CA GLU A 114 1.16 -25.52 10.59
C GLU A 114 1.28 -25.66 9.06
N LYS A 115 0.75 -24.69 8.30
CA LYS A 115 0.91 -24.61 6.84
C LYS A 115 2.30 -24.15 6.39
N GLY A 116 3.18 -23.77 7.32
CA GLY A 116 4.53 -23.28 7.01
C GLY A 116 4.55 -21.94 6.26
N LEU A 117 3.49 -21.14 6.36
CA LEU A 117 3.37 -19.82 5.72
C LEU A 117 4.02 -18.71 6.55
N ILE A 118 4.02 -18.90 7.86
CA ILE A 118 4.70 -18.00 8.80
C ILE A 118 5.63 -18.81 9.68
N GLU A 119 6.67 -18.18 10.20
CA GLU A 119 7.59 -18.78 11.14
C GLU A 119 7.89 -17.85 12.32
N ARG A 120 8.45 -18.45 13.36
CA ARG A 120 8.84 -17.78 14.60
C ARG A 120 10.23 -17.18 14.44
N THR A 121 10.41 -15.93 14.87
CA THR A 121 11.74 -15.30 14.89
C THR A 121 12.68 -15.93 15.93
N ILE A 122 12.14 -16.38 17.08
CA ILE A 122 12.89 -17.08 18.14
C ILE A 122 12.33 -18.51 18.31
N PRO A 123 12.72 -19.47 17.46
CA PRO A 123 12.20 -20.84 17.52
C PRO A 123 12.54 -21.56 18.84
N ASP A 124 13.72 -21.31 19.41
CA ASP A 124 14.21 -21.98 20.62
C ASP A 124 13.42 -21.62 21.89
N LYS A 125 12.81 -20.42 21.92
CA LYS A 125 12.08 -19.90 23.08
C LYS A 125 10.69 -19.42 22.65
N PRO A 126 9.77 -20.35 22.36
CA PRO A 126 8.46 -20.03 21.79
C PRO A 126 7.55 -19.21 22.72
N SER A 127 7.82 -19.25 24.04
CA SER A 127 7.10 -18.46 25.04
C SER A 127 7.79 -17.11 25.34
N SER A 128 8.84 -16.75 24.60
CA SER A 128 9.54 -15.48 24.78
C SER A 128 8.60 -14.30 24.63
N ARG A 129 8.72 -13.31 25.52
CA ARG A 129 8.00 -12.03 25.40
C ARG A 129 8.39 -11.25 24.15
N LEU A 130 9.59 -11.51 23.61
CA LEU A 130 10.10 -10.88 22.39
C LEU A 130 9.77 -11.68 21.12
N GLN A 131 8.92 -12.70 21.23
CA GLN A 131 8.53 -13.54 20.11
C GLN A 131 7.77 -12.72 19.04
N LYS A 132 8.27 -12.78 17.80
CA LYS A 132 7.61 -12.24 16.62
C LYS A 132 7.38 -13.33 15.58
N TYR A 133 6.60 -13.00 14.57
CA TYR A 133 6.32 -13.84 13.42
C TYR A 133 6.80 -13.13 12.16
N ARG A 134 7.30 -13.90 11.19
CA ARG A 134 7.69 -13.43 9.86
C ARG A 134 7.20 -14.39 8.80
N LEU A 135 7.08 -13.93 7.56
CA LEU A 135 6.72 -14.79 6.44
C LEU A 135 7.88 -15.75 6.10
N THR A 136 7.53 -16.95 5.65
CA THR A 136 8.48 -17.88 5.06
C THR A 136 8.64 -17.63 3.56
N ALA A 137 9.65 -18.25 2.95
CA ALA A 137 9.83 -18.20 1.50
C ALA A 137 8.57 -18.70 0.76
N LEU A 138 7.89 -19.74 1.26
CA LEU A 138 6.66 -20.27 0.67
C LEU A 138 5.52 -19.24 0.61
N ALA A 139 5.32 -18.48 1.69
CA ALA A 139 4.32 -17.42 1.69
C ALA A 139 4.73 -16.22 0.82
N THR A 140 6.03 -15.97 0.69
CA THR A 140 6.55 -14.92 -0.20
C THR A 140 6.30 -15.26 -1.66
N GLU A 141 6.47 -16.54 -2.04
CA GLU A 141 6.12 -17.03 -3.38
C GLU A 141 4.62 -16.94 -3.65
N LEU A 142 3.77 -17.26 -2.66
CA LEU A 142 2.32 -17.05 -2.76
C LEU A 142 1.95 -15.57 -2.99
N GLY A 143 2.70 -14.64 -2.40
CA GLY A 143 2.52 -13.20 -2.63
C GLY A 143 3.18 -12.65 -3.91
N LYS A 144 4.17 -13.36 -4.49
CA LYS A 144 4.90 -12.97 -5.71
C LYS A 144 4.38 -13.62 -6.99
N THR A 145 3.69 -14.74 -6.91
CA THR A 145 3.16 -15.46 -8.07
C THR A 145 1.98 -14.72 -8.73
N ILE A 146 1.66 -13.49 -8.29
CA ILE A 146 0.49 -12.72 -8.77
C ILE A 146 0.88 -11.26 -9.05
#